data_AF-A0AA37FCD5-F1
#
_entry.id   AF-A0AA37FCD5-F1
#
_cell.length_a   1.000
_cell.length_b   1.000
_cell.length_c   1.000
_cell.angle_alpha   90.00
_cell.angle_beta   90.00
_cell.angle_gamma   90.00
#
_symmetry.space_group_name_H-M   'P 1'
#
loop_
_entity.id
_entity.type
_entity.pdbx_description
1 polymer ?
#
loop_
_entity_poly.entity_id
_entity_poly.type
_entity_poly.pdbx_seq_one_letter_code
_entity_poly.pdbx_strand_id
1 'polypeptide(L)'
;MYLSPGAIAYVSIGLATSISALSARGRSFIAPIAAVAAADALTVYFTGLYSVIPSSVLSLLSAYYIYTPGFYLPFSALFVLSIAASALRIDGYWPGADIGISAGTIIAMLMDGRIRGYVRRNESMKGRDRGREINRDIMQSVVGSIIIGAVFAFGLTLARELVSVAALILYIVGSYFTTHTESWAASFLLSLERGGTPLGIGAIWFASGVLLALAIVPHVRLLAVTLFVLVIGDSLATIVGTSVKSARLIFNRKKSVAGFLAIFLSSALFGLFMAGWHGVVLALAGSLVESAARYPFDDNYLIPLTCALISNAL
;
A
#
# COMPACT_ATOMS: atom_id res chain seq x y z
N MET A 1 -21.00 -21.42 -10.18
CA MET A 1 -19.72 -21.77 -9.53
C MET A 1 -20.02 -21.95 -8.05
N TYR A 2 -19.98 -23.17 -7.51
CA TYR A 2 -20.26 -23.40 -6.10
C TYR A 2 -19.02 -23.02 -5.27
N LEU A 3 -19.20 -22.21 -4.23
CA LEU A 3 -18.14 -21.92 -3.27
C LEU A 3 -17.72 -23.23 -2.58
N SER A 4 -16.42 -23.45 -2.43
CA SER A 4 -15.96 -24.57 -1.60
C SER A 4 -16.46 -24.39 -0.15
N PRO A 5 -16.72 -25.47 0.60
CA PRO A 5 -17.11 -25.37 2.01
C PRO A 5 -16.14 -24.50 2.84
N GLY A 6 -14.84 -24.56 2.52
CA GLY A 6 -13.82 -23.70 3.13
C GLY A 6 -14.01 -22.21 2.84
N ALA A 7 -14.37 -21.84 1.60
CA ALA A 7 -14.66 -20.46 1.23
C ALA A 7 -15.93 -19.93 1.93
N ILE A 8 -16.95 -20.77 2.10
CA ILE A 8 -18.19 -20.40 2.81
C ILE A 8 -17.90 -20.13 4.29
N ALA A 9 -17.15 -21.03 4.95
CA ALA A 9 -16.74 -20.85 6.34
C ALA A 9 -15.90 -19.57 6.54
N TYR A 10 -14.96 -19.34 5.62
CA TYR A 10 -14.10 -18.15 5.61
C TYR A 10 -14.90 -16.84 5.52
N VAL A 11 -15.83 -16.74 4.57
CA VAL A 11 -16.70 -15.56 4.43
C VAL A 11 -17.60 -15.37 5.65
N SER A 12 -18.13 -16.47 6.20
CA SER A 12 -19.04 -16.43 7.35
C SER A 12 -18.35 -15.91 8.62
N ILE A 13 -17.12 -16.38 8.88
CA ILE A 13 -16.32 -15.93 10.04
C ILE A 13 -15.97 -14.44 9.92
N GLY A 14 -15.57 -13.99 8.73
CA GLY A 14 -15.25 -12.59 8.49
C GLY A 14 -16.46 -11.68 8.64
N LEU A 15 -17.63 -12.07 8.12
CA LEU A 15 -18.87 -11.31 8.28
C LEU A 15 -19.33 -11.24 9.74
N ALA A 16 -19.32 -12.37 10.46
CA ALA A 16 -19.71 -12.40 11.87
C ALA A 16 -18.82 -11.46 12.71
N THR A 17 -17.50 -11.52 12.51
CA THR A 17 -16.55 -10.66 13.22
C THR A 17 -16.76 -9.18 12.89
N SER A 18 -17.07 -8.88 11.62
CA SER A 18 -17.35 -7.52 11.17
C SER A 18 -18.61 -6.95 11.81
N ILE A 19 -19.68 -7.75 11.89
CA ILE A 19 -20.94 -7.36 12.55
C ILE A 19 -20.68 -7.07 14.04
N SER A 20 -19.94 -7.93 14.73
CA SER A 20 -19.58 -7.71 16.13
C SER A 20 -18.77 -6.41 16.32
N ALA A 21 -17.79 -6.14 15.46
CA ALA A 21 -17.01 -4.91 15.51
C ALA A 21 -17.83 -3.65 15.24
N LEU A 22 -18.81 -3.72 14.32
CA LEU A 22 -19.70 -2.60 13.98
C LEU A 22 -20.70 -2.28 15.09
N SER A 23 -21.17 -3.29 15.81
CA SER A 23 -22.10 -3.10 16.93
C SER A 23 -21.48 -2.36 18.12
N ALA A 24 -20.14 -2.25 18.18
CA ALA A 24 -19.44 -1.84 19.39
C ALA A 24 -19.40 -0.31 19.62
N ARG A 25 -19.59 0.57 18.62
CA ARG A 25 -19.44 2.04 18.82
C ARG A 25 -20.25 2.90 17.83
N GLY A 26 -20.80 4.01 18.31
CA GLY A 26 -21.69 4.95 17.60
C GLY A 26 -21.09 5.79 16.46
N ARG A 27 -20.24 5.20 15.60
CA ARG A 27 -19.79 5.81 14.34
C ARG A 27 -20.61 5.24 13.18
N SER A 28 -20.95 6.08 12.20
CA SER A 28 -21.58 5.60 10.96
C SER A 28 -20.51 4.99 10.05
N PHE A 29 -20.63 3.69 9.81
CA PHE A 29 -19.80 2.94 8.85
C PHE A 29 -20.50 2.69 7.52
N ILE A 30 -21.70 3.25 7.32
CA ILE A 30 -22.55 2.93 6.17
C ILE A 30 -21.84 3.24 4.85
N ALA A 31 -21.36 4.47 4.68
CA ALA A 31 -20.71 4.88 3.43
C ALA A 31 -19.38 4.13 3.15
N PRO A 32 -18.47 3.96 4.13
CA PRO A 32 -17.25 3.17 3.94
C PRO A 32 -17.51 1.69 3.62
N ILE A 33 -18.47 1.06 4.30
CA ILE A 33 -18.86 -0.33 4.01
C ILE A 33 -19.45 -0.44 2.61
N ALA A 34 -20.31 0.51 2.21
CA ALA A 34 -20.89 0.50 0.86
C ALA A 34 -19.80 0.64 -0.22
N ALA A 35 -18.80 1.49 0.01
CA ALA A 35 -17.66 1.66 -0.89
C ALA A 35 -16.82 0.38 -1.01
N VAL A 36 -16.51 -0.27 0.12
CA VAL A 36 -15.80 -1.56 0.15
C VAL A 36 -16.62 -2.64 -0.54
N ALA A 37 -17.92 -2.77 -0.23
CA ALA A 37 -18.79 -3.77 -0.82
C ALA A 37 -18.90 -3.62 -2.35
N ALA A 38 -18.94 -2.38 -2.86
CA ALA A 38 -18.91 -2.12 -4.30
C ALA A 38 -17.58 -2.55 -4.94
N ALA A 39 -16.44 -2.23 -4.31
CA ALA A 39 -15.12 -2.64 -4.77
C ALA A 39 -14.92 -4.17 -4.73
N ASP A 40 -15.40 -4.82 -3.68
CA ASP A 40 -15.36 -6.27 -3.51
C ASP A 40 -16.23 -6.97 -4.56
N ALA A 41 -17.46 -6.47 -4.78
CA ALA A 41 -18.36 -7.02 -5.80
C ALA A 41 -17.73 -6.96 -7.19
N LEU A 42 -17.09 -5.84 -7.53
CA LEU A 42 -16.37 -5.67 -8.78
C LEU A 42 -15.19 -6.65 -8.89
N THR A 43 -14.40 -6.76 -7.81
CA THR A 43 -13.23 -7.65 -7.76
C THR A 43 -13.65 -9.10 -7.91
N VAL A 44 -14.65 -9.55 -7.16
CA VAL A 44 -15.19 -10.92 -7.25
C VAL A 44 -15.76 -11.19 -8.65
N TYR A 45 -16.47 -10.22 -9.23
CA TYR A 45 -17.03 -10.36 -10.58
C TYR A 45 -15.94 -10.61 -11.64
N PHE A 46 -14.83 -9.87 -11.58
CA PHE A 46 -13.76 -9.98 -12.59
C PHE A 46 -12.73 -11.08 -12.30
N THR A 47 -12.51 -11.44 -11.03
CA THR A 47 -11.38 -12.30 -10.64
C THR A 47 -11.80 -13.62 -9.99
N GLY A 48 -13.04 -13.72 -9.49
CA GLY A 48 -13.49 -14.85 -8.67
C GLY A 48 -12.82 -14.94 -7.29
N LEU A 49 -12.07 -13.91 -6.85
CA LEU A 49 -11.34 -13.92 -5.58
C LEU A 49 -12.24 -13.53 -4.41
N TYR A 50 -12.86 -14.51 -3.76
CA TYR A 50 -13.74 -14.26 -2.61
C TYR A 50 -13.00 -13.87 -1.32
N SER A 51 -11.68 -14.10 -1.25
CA SER A 51 -10.88 -13.69 -0.08
C SER A 51 -10.83 -12.17 0.09
N VAL A 52 -11.16 -11.40 -0.94
CA VAL A 52 -11.24 -9.94 -0.90
C VAL A 52 -12.23 -9.44 0.14
N ILE A 53 -13.42 -10.06 0.25
CA ILE A 53 -14.54 -9.55 1.03
C ILE A 53 -14.22 -9.43 2.53
N PRO A 54 -13.87 -10.50 3.25
CA PRO A 54 -13.59 -10.32 4.68
C PRO A 54 -12.26 -9.61 4.93
N SER A 55 -11.30 -9.69 3.99
CA SER A 55 -10.02 -9.00 4.13
C SER A 55 -10.19 -7.48 4.04
N SER A 56 -11.03 -7.00 3.12
CA SER A 56 -11.33 -5.58 2.93
C SER A 56 -12.13 -5.00 4.10
N VAL A 57 -13.15 -5.73 4.58
CA VAL A 57 -13.97 -5.26 5.70
C VAL A 57 -13.16 -5.24 7.01
N LEU A 58 -12.39 -6.30 7.31
CA LEU A 58 -11.56 -6.33 8.52
C LEU A 58 -10.42 -5.30 8.44
N SER A 59 -9.83 -5.10 7.26
CA SER A 59 -8.82 -4.06 7.04
C SER A 59 -9.40 -2.65 7.20
N LEU A 60 -10.58 -2.39 6.65
CA LEU A 60 -11.31 -1.13 6.82
C LEU A 60 -11.54 -0.83 8.30
N LEU A 61 -12.08 -1.80 9.05
CA LEU A 61 -12.33 -1.66 10.48
C LEU A 61 -11.03 -1.43 11.27
N SER A 62 -9.99 -2.21 10.97
CA SER A 62 -8.67 -2.05 11.58
C SER A 62 -8.13 -0.65 11.36
N ALA A 63 -8.15 -0.17 10.11
CA ALA A 63 -7.70 1.18 9.76
C ALA A 63 -8.53 2.26 10.47
N TYR A 64 -9.86 2.14 10.53
CA TYR A 64 -10.72 3.08 11.27
C TYR A 64 -10.33 3.22 12.75
N TYR A 65 -9.97 2.09 13.38
CA TYR A 65 -9.56 2.04 14.77
C TYR A 65 -8.06 2.19 15.00
N ILE A 66 -7.27 2.46 13.97
CA ILE A 66 -5.80 2.55 14.08
C ILE A 66 -5.38 3.53 15.19
N TYR A 67 -4.37 3.18 15.99
CA TYR A 67 -3.96 3.93 17.18
C TYR A 67 -4.98 3.98 18.33
N THR A 68 -5.94 3.06 18.37
CA THR A 68 -6.86 2.88 19.51
C THR A 68 -6.88 1.41 19.92
N PRO A 69 -7.29 1.07 21.16
CA PRO A 69 -7.45 -0.32 21.56
C PRO A 69 -8.42 -1.13 20.68
N GLY A 70 -9.37 -0.46 20.02
CA GLY A 70 -10.30 -1.08 19.07
C GLY A 70 -9.64 -1.64 17.80
N PHE A 71 -8.38 -1.28 17.52
CA PHE A 71 -7.61 -1.78 16.38
C PHE A 71 -7.40 -3.30 16.47
N TYR A 72 -7.04 -3.79 17.66
CA TYR A 72 -6.50 -5.14 17.81
C TYR A 72 -7.53 -6.24 17.54
N LEU A 73 -8.82 -6.00 17.76
CA LEU A 73 -9.86 -7.00 17.52
C LEU A 73 -10.03 -7.34 16.02
N PRO A 74 -10.44 -6.40 15.14
CA PRO A 74 -10.56 -6.68 13.71
C PRO A 74 -9.22 -7.05 13.08
N PHE A 75 -8.12 -6.48 13.57
CA PHE A 75 -6.78 -6.80 13.06
C PHE A 75 -6.36 -8.23 13.41
N SER A 76 -6.56 -8.68 14.65
CA SER A 76 -6.22 -10.06 15.05
C SER A 76 -7.08 -11.07 14.29
N ALA A 77 -8.35 -10.75 14.04
CA ALA A 77 -9.19 -11.57 13.18
C ALA A 77 -8.64 -11.67 11.76
N LEU A 78 -8.26 -10.55 11.14
CA LEU A 78 -7.62 -10.53 9.81
C LEU A 78 -6.33 -11.37 9.80
N PHE A 79 -5.49 -11.20 10.82
CA PHE A 79 -4.21 -11.90 10.94
C PHE A 79 -4.41 -13.42 11.09
N VAL A 80 -5.24 -13.85 12.03
CA VAL A 80 -5.56 -15.27 12.25
C VAL A 80 -6.20 -15.88 11.01
N LEU A 81 -7.11 -15.15 10.38
CA LEU A 81 -7.78 -15.57 9.14
C LEU A 81 -6.77 -15.77 7.99
N SER A 82 -5.75 -14.91 7.91
CA SER A 82 -4.66 -15.03 6.93
C SER A 82 -3.77 -16.25 7.17
N ILE A 83 -3.37 -16.47 8.42
CA ILE A 83 -2.57 -17.65 8.80
C ILE A 83 -3.37 -18.93 8.58
N ALA A 84 -4.66 -18.95 8.96
CA ALA A 84 -5.52 -20.11 8.77
C ALA A 84 -5.72 -20.42 7.28
N ALA A 85 -5.95 -19.41 6.43
CA ALA A 85 -6.10 -19.61 5.00
C ALA A 85 -4.81 -20.14 4.33
N SER A 86 -3.64 -19.65 4.75
CA SER A 86 -2.34 -20.18 4.32
C SER A 86 -2.14 -21.64 4.78
N ALA A 87 -2.43 -21.95 6.04
CA ALA A 87 -2.34 -23.31 6.57
C ALA A 87 -3.27 -24.31 5.85
N LEU A 88 -4.46 -23.85 5.47
CA LEU A 88 -5.44 -24.62 4.70
C LEU A 88 -5.16 -24.63 3.19
N ARG A 89 -4.12 -23.92 2.73
CA ARG A 89 -3.76 -23.79 1.31
C ARG A 89 -4.94 -23.38 0.43
N ILE A 90 -5.68 -22.35 0.87
CA ILE A 90 -6.79 -21.82 0.08
C ILE A 90 -6.22 -21.16 -1.18
N ASP A 91 -6.48 -21.77 -2.35
CA ASP A 91 -6.04 -21.23 -3.64
C ASP A 91 -6.55 -19.82 -3.89
N GLY A 92 -5.68 -18.95 -4.41
CA GLY A 92 -6.02 -17.56 -4.70
C GLY A 92 -6.24 -16.70 -3.45
N TYR A 93 -6.00 -17.22 -2.25
CA TYR A 93 -6.19 -16.48 -1.00
C TYR A 93 -5.46 -15.13 -0.99
N TRP A 94 -4.13 -15.17 -1.11
CA TRP A 94 -3.26 -14.00 -0.97
C TRP A 94 -3.55 -12.87 -1.94
N PRO A 95 -3.68 -13.09 -3.27
CA PRO A 95 -3.99 -11.97 -4.17
C PRO A 95 -5.33 -11.30 -3.83
N GLY A 96 -6.37 -12.05 -3.44
CA GLY A 96 -7.64 -11.42 -3.01
C GLY A 96 -7.51 -10.74 -1.65
N ALA A 97 -6.76 -11.32 -0.71
CA ALA A 97 -6.49 -10.73 0.59
C ALA A 97 -5.70 -9.41 0.46
N ASP A 98 -4.68 -9.36 -0.40
CA ASP A 98 -3.87 -8.17 -0.66
C ASP A 98 -4.69 -7.03 -1.27
N ILE A 99 -5.54 -7.33 -2.27
CA ILE A 99 -6.50 -6.36 -2.82
C ILE A 99 -7.42 -5.85 -1.71
N GLY A 100 -7.96 -6.76 -0.90
CA GLY A 100 -8.88 -6.40 0.18
C GLY A 100 -8.20 -5.54 1.24
N ILE A 101 -7.04 -5.96 1.75
CA ILE A 101 -6.25 -5.23 2.74
C ILE A 101 -5.95 -3.82 2.23
N SER A 102 -5.46 -3.73 0.99
CA SER A 102 -5.13 -2.47 0.35
C SER A 102 -6.36 -1.56 0.19
N ALA A 103 -7.44 -2.05 -0.45
CA ALA A 103 -8.65 -1.27 -0.69
C ALA A 103 -9.34 -0.82 0.62
N GLY A 104 -9.50 -1.74 1.58
CA GLY A 104 -10.11 -1.46 2.87
C GLY A 104 -9.33 -0.39 3.65
N THR A 105 -8.00 -0.48 3.67
CA THR A 105 -7.15 0.51 4.32
C THR A 105 -7.26 1.87 3.63
N ILE A 106 -7.14 1.93 2.30
CA ILE A 106 -7.20 3.22 1.58
C ILE A 106 -8.57 3.88 1.68
N ILE A 107 -9.66 3.12 1.60
CA ILE A 107 -11.02 3.66 1.80
C ILE A 107 -11.14 4.26 3.20
N ALA A 108 -10.63 3.60 4.25
CA ALA A 108 -10.59 4.18 5.59
C ALA A 108 -9.77 5.47 5.64
N MET A 109 -8.58 5.51 5.02
CA MET A 109 -7.72 6.69 4.99
C MET A 109 -8.37 7.88 4.27
N LEU A 110 -9.19 7.63 3.25
CA LEU A 110 -9.91 8.66 2.49
C LEU A 110 -11.22 9.11 3.13
N MET A 111 -11.87 8.27 3.93
CA MET A 111 -13.21 8.56 4.47
C MET A 111 -13.20 8.97 5.95
N ASP A 112 -12.31 8.42 6.77
CA ASP A 112 -12.22 8.78 8.20
C ASP A 112 -11.62 10.18 8.37
N GLY A 113 -12.34 11.06 9.07
CA GLY A 113 -11.91 12.46 9.25
C GLY A 113 -10.62 12.62 10.06
N ARG A 114 -10.37 11.72 11.02
CA ARG A 114 -9.16 11.76 11.85
C ARG A 114 -7.95 11.33 11.04
N ILE A 115 -8.05 10.21 10.31
CA ILE A 115 -6.95 9.72 9.46
C ILE A 115 -6.67 10.70 8.32
N ARG A 116 -7.70 11.26 7.67
CA ARG A 116 -7.50 12.35 6.69
C ARG A 116 -6.75 13.53 7.28
N GLY A 117 -7.02 13.87 8.54
CA GLY A 117 -6.26 14.89 9.28
C GLY A 117 -4.77 14.55 9.39
N TYR A 118 -4.42 13.29 9.65
CA TYR A 118 -3.03 12.81 9.66
C TYR A 118 -2.40 12.86 8.27
N VAL A 119 -3.10 12.38 7.23
CA VAL A 119 -2.62 12.40 5.83
C VAL A 119 -2.37 13.84 5.37
N ARG A 120 -3.29 14.77 5.67
CA ARG A 120 -3.13 16.18 5.33
C ARG A 120 -1.91 16.81 6.02
N ARG A 121 -1.67 16.47 7.30
CA ARG A 121 -0.47 16.92 8.03
C ARG A 121 0.79 16.34 7.41
N ASN A 122 0.81 15.04 7.10
CA ASN A 122 1.93 14.37 6.44
C ASN A 122 2.33 15.08 5.14
N GLU A 123 1.34 15.40 4.30
CA GLU A 123 1.58 16.08 3.02
C GLU A 123 2.03 17.54 3.21
N SER A 124 1.56 18.23 4.24
CA SER A 124 1.98 19.61 4.53
C SER A 124 3.43 19.73 5.03
N MET A 125 3.98 18.62 5.54
CA MET A 125 5.34 18.51 6.07
C MET A 125 6.34 17.94 5.04
N LYS A 126 5.86 17.42 3.91
CA LYS A 126 6.69 16.88 2.82
C LYS A 126 7.71 17.92 2.36
N GLY A 127 8.99 17.53 2.38
CA GLY A 127 10.11 18.37 1.94
C GLY A 127 10.52 19.52 2.89
N ARG A 128 9.93 19.66 4.09
CA ARG A 128 10.39 20.66 5.08
C ARG A 128 11.71 20.29 5.73
N ASP A 129 11.92 19.00 5.97
CA ASP A 129 13.14 18.44 6.56
C ASP A 129 13.79 17.51 5.54
N ARG A 130 14.84 18.02 4.88
CA ARG A 130 15.52 17.30 3.80
C ARG A 130 16.20 16.03 4.29
N GLY A 131 16.83 16.07 5.48
CA GLY A 131 17.55 14.90 6.01
C GLY A 131 16.59 13.76 6.33
N ARG A 132 15.46 14.09 6.95
CA ARG A 132 14.40 13.13 7.25
C ARG A 132 13.75 12.55 6.00
N GLU A 133 13.48 13.37 4.98
CA GLU A 133 12.93 12.88 3.72
C GLU A 133 13.90 11.91 3.02
N ILE A 134 15.20 12.23 3.00
CA ILE A 134 16.23 11.35 2.45
C ILE A 134 16.30 10.02 3.22
N ASN A 135 16.27 10.04 4.56
CA ASN A 135 16.31 8.81 5.37
C ASN A 135 15.10 7.91 5.11
N ARG A 136 13.91 8.51 4.97
CA ARG A 136 12.68 7.79 4.64
C ARG A 136 12.76 7.14 3.27
N ASP A 137 13.20 7.89 2.27
CA ASP A 137 13.31 7.43 0.89
C ASP A 137 14.40 6.36 0.74
N ILE A 138 15.52 6.48 1.48
CA ILE A 138 16.54 5.42 1.59
C ILE A 138 15.93 4.14 2.19
N MET A 139 15.19 4.24 3.29
CA MET A 139 14.56 3.07 3.91
C MET A 139 13.56 2.41 2.96
N GLN A 140 12.74 3.20 2.27
CA GLN A 140 11.80 2.72 1.25
C GLN A 140 12.53 2.04 0.08
N SER A 141 13.64 2.61 -0.40
CA SER A 141 14.49 2.02 -1.43
C SER A 141 15.08 0.67 -1.00
N VAL A 142 15.56 0.57 0.25
CA VAL A 142 16.13 -0.67 0.81
C VAL A 142 15.05 -1.74 0.92
N VAL A 143 13.91 -1.43 1.53
CA VAL A 143 12.78 -2.36 1.66
C VAL A 143 12.28 -2.79 0.28
N GLY A 144 12.10 -1.85 -0.64
CA GLY A 144 11.70 -2.15 -2.02
C GLY A 144 12.67 -3.05 -2.76
N SER A 145 13.98 -2.83 -2.61
CA SER A 145 15.02 -3.68 -3.20
C SER A 145 14.99 -5.10 -2.64
N ILE A 146 14.75 -5.24 -1.33
CA ILE A 146 14.56 -6.56 -0.69
C ILE A 146 13.33 -7.26 -1.28
N ILE A 147 12.22 -6.54 -1.48
CA ILE A 147 11.00 -7.11 -2.08
C ILE A 147 11.24 -7.56 -3.52
N ILE A 148 11.87 -6.73 -4.35
CA ILE A 148 12.22 -7.09 -5.73
C ILE A 148 13.13 -8.33 -5.74
N GLY A 149 14.17 -8.35 -4.89
CA GLY A 149 15.06 -9.50 -4.73
C GLY A 149 14.33 -10.77 -4.31
N ALA A 150 13.39 -10.67 -3.36
CA ALA A 150 12.58 -11.78 -2.90
C ALA A 150 11.70 -12.36 -4.02
N VAL A 151 11.09 -11.51 -4.84
CA VAL A 151 10.28 -11.94 -5.99
C VAL A 151 11.12 -12.76 -6.98
N PHE A 152 12.37 -12.36 -7.25
CA PHE A 152 13.25 -13.11 -8.15
C PHE A 152 13.85 -14.37 -7.51
N ALA A 153 14.17 -14.34 -6.21
CA ALA A 153 14.80 -15.46 -5.52
C ALA A 153 13.82 -16.58 -5.16
N PHE A 154 12.61 -16.22 -4.71
CA PHE A 154 11.62 -17.14 -4.17
C PHE A 154 10.40 -17.34 -5.07
N GLY A 155 10.30 -16.56 -6.14
CA GLY A 155 9.12 -16.51 -7.01
C GLY A 155 7.99 -15.65 -6.44
N LEU A 156 7.03 -15.30 -7.30
CA LEU A 156 5.95 -14.38 -6.97
C LEU A 156 5.07 -14.86 -5.80
N THR A 157 4.74 -16.15 -5.76
CA THR A 157 3.83 -16.70 -4.74
C THR A 157 4.40 -16.52 -3.35
N LEU A 158 5.58 -17.09 -3.07
CA LEU A 158 6.19 -17.03 -1.74
C LEU A 158 6.57 -15.58 -1.36
N ALA A 159 7.10 -14.80 -2.29
CA ALA A 159 7.40 -13.39 -2.03
C ALA A 159 6.15 -12.59 -1.64
N ARG A 160 5.00 -12.84 -2.30
CA ARG A 160 3.73 -12.20 -1.94
C ARG A 160 3.35 -12.54 -0.51
N GLU A 161 3.31 -13.81 -0.12
CA GLU A 161 2.92 -14.20 1.25
C GLU A 161 3.81 -13.55 2.31
N LEU A 162 5.13 -13.56 2.09
CA LEU A 162 6.10 -12.95 3.01
C LEU A 162 5.88 -11.44 3.15
N VAL A 163 5.64 -10.74 2.04
CA VAL A 163 5.40 -9.29 2.04
C VAL A 163 4.07 -8.96 2.68
N SER A 164 3.01 -9.73 2.43
CA SER A 164 1.69 -9.56 3.05
C SER A 164 1.76 -9.73 4.56
N VAL A 165 2.46 -10.76 5.04
CA VAL A 165 2.69 -10.96 6.48
C VAL A 165 3.53 -9.82 7.05
N ALA A 166 4.59 -9.38 6.37
CA ALA A 166 5.41 -8.25 6.81
C ALA A 166 4.60 -6.94 6.89
N ALA A 167 3.69 -6.69 5.96
CA ALA A 167 2.79 -5.54 5.96
C ALA A 167 1.81 -5.58 7.15
N LEU A 168 1.25 -6.75 7.47
CA LEU A 168 0.42 -6.91 8.67
C LEU A 168 1.24 -6.66 9.94
N ILE A 169 2.46 -7.19 10.03
CA ILE A 169 3.37 -6.91 11.15
C ILE A 169 3.65 -5.41 11.27
N LEU A 170 3.88 -4.72 10.16
CA LEU A 170 4.08 -3.27 10.14
C LEU A 170 2.85 -2.52 10.72
N TYR A 171 1.63 -2.96 10.42
CA TYR A 171 0.41 -2.32 10.94
C TYR A 171 0.30 -2.44 12.45
N ILE A 172 0.56 -3.63 13.02
CA ILE A 172 0.51 -3.82 14.48
C ILE A 172 1.65 -3.10 15.18
N VAL A 173 2.86 -3.12 14.61
CA VAL A 173 4.04 -2.41 15.12
C VAL A 173 3.80 -0.89 15.13
N GLY A 174 3.29 -0.33 14.03
CA GLY A 174 2.96 1.09 13.93
C GLY A 174 1.87 1.53 14.91
N SER A 175 0.81 0.71 15.05
CA SER A 175 -0.27 0.97 16.02
C SER A 175 0.24 0.93 17.47
N TYR A 176 1.08 -0.05 17.80
CA TYR A 176 1.67 -0.21 19.14
C TYR A 176 2.62 0.93 19.49
N PHE A 177 3.62 1.21 18.67
CA PHE A 177 4.65 2.21 18.97
C PHE A 177 4.14 3.65 18.89
N THR A 178 2.99 3.91 18.24
CA THR A 178 2.34 5.23 18.32
C THR A 178 1.89 5.56 19.75
N THR A 179 1.58 4.54 20.55
CA THR A 179 1.16 4.73 21.96
C THR A 179 2.27 4.43 22.97
N HIS A 180 3.37 3.81 22.54
CA HIS A 180 4.51 3.41 23.39
C HIS A 180 5.83 3.94 22.82
N THR A 181 6.06 5.24 22.93
CA THR A 181 7.18 5.92 22.25
C THR A 181 8.53 5.84 22.96
N GLU A 182 8.60 5.20 24.12
CA GLU A 182 9.81 5.24 24.98
C GLU A 182 10.92 4.27 24.56
N SER A 183 10.64 3.34 23.65
CA SER A 183 11.63 2.36 23.22
C SER A 183 12.58 2.92 22.15
N TRP A 184 13.77 2.34 22.06
CA TRP A 184 14.70 2.62 20.95
C TRP A 184 14.06 2.34 19.58
N ALA A 185 13.28 1.25 19.47
CA ALA A 185 12.60 0.89 18.24
C ALA A 185 11.57 1.96 17.84
N ALA A 186 10.78 2.47 18.80
CA ALA A 186 9.87 3.57 18.54
C ALA A 186 10.62 4.84 18.10
N SER A 187 11.74 5.16 18.76
CA SER A 187 12.57 6.31 18.41
C SER A 187 13.15 6.20 16.99
N PHE A 188 13.61 5.01 16.60
CA PHE A 188 14.07 4.73 15.24
C PHE A 188 12.94 4.91 14.23
N LEU A 189 11.76 4.32 14.45
CA LEU A 189 10.61 4.46 13.55
C LEU A 189 10.15 5.93 13.45
N LEU A 190 10.15 6.66 14.57
CA LEU A 190 9.79 8.09 14.60
C LEU A 190 10.80 8.94 13.83
N SER A 191 12.06 8.52 13.72
CA SER A 191 13.06 9.22 12.93
C SER A 191 12.76 9.18 11.43
N LEU A 192 12.00 8.17 10.97
CA LEU A 192 11.58 8.00 9.57
C LEU A 192 10.27 8.74 9.25
N GLU A 193 9.52 9.15 10.27
CA GLU A 193 8.23 9.80 10.11
C GLU A 193 8.33 11.32 10.06
N ARG A 194 7.43 11.94 9.30
CA ARG A 194 7.36 13.40 9.20
C ARG A 194 6.89 14.01 10.53
N GLY A 195 7.28 15.27 10.77
CA GLY A 195 6.94 15.93 12.03
C GLY A 195 5.43 16.08 12.25
N GLY A 196 4.94 15.73 13.44
CA GLY A 196 3.53 15.93 13.81
C GLY A 196 2.52 14.94 13.19
N THR A 197 3.01 13.83 12.64
CA THR A 197 2.19 12.71 12.17
C THR A 197 2.36 11.48 13.05
N PRO A 198 1.29 10.70 13.29
CA PRO A 198 1.41 9.38 13.91
C PRO A 198 2.34 8.45 13.12
N LEU A 199 2.87 7.43 13.78
CA LEU A 199 3.77 6.46 13.14
C LEU A 199 3.04 5.65 12.06
N GLY A 200 3.68 5.52 10.91
CA GLY A 200 3.29 4.59 9.86
C GLY A 200 2.34 5.15 8.82
N ILE A 201 1.92 6.43 8.84
CA ILE A 201 0.97 6.94 7.84
C ILE A 201 1.53 6.83 6.42
N GLY A 202 2.79 7.23 6.20
CA GLY A 202 3.44 7.04 4.90
C GLY A 202 3.69 5.56 4.58
N ALA A 203 4.09 4.79 5.60
CA ALA A 203 4.35 3.37 5.45
C ALA A 203 3.09 2.55 5.10
N ILE A 204 1.91 2.98 5.55
CA ILE A 204 0.62 2.36 5.24
C ILE A 204 0.24 2.60 3.77
N TRP A 205 0.43 3.82 3.25
CA TRP A 205 0.24 4.11 1.83
C TRP A 205 1.18 3.26 0.97
N PHE A 206 2.45 3.20 1.36
CA PHE A 206 3.46 2.38 0.72
C PHE A 206 3.12 0.89 0.74
N ALA A 207 2.82 0.32 1.90
CA ALA A 207 2.43 -1.08 2.03
C ALA A 207 1.18 -1.40 1.20
N SER A 208 0.15 -0.56 1.26
CA SER A 208 -1.08 -0.74 0.47
C SER A 208 -0.79 -0.74 -1.03
N GLY A 209 0.08 0.15 -1.50
CA GLY A 209 0.51 0.21 -2.90
C GLY A 209 1.29 -1.05 -3.32
N VAL A 210 2.24 -1.50 -2.50
CA VAL A 210 3.01 -2.72 -2.77
C VAL A 210 2.13 -3.97 -2.82
N LEU A 211 1.21 -4.14 -1.85
CA LEU A 211 0.27 -5.27 -1.83
C LEU A 211 -0.61 -5.28 -3.09
N LEU A 212 -1.08 -4.10 -3.52
CA LEU A 212 -1.86 -3.95 -4.73
C LEU A 212 -1.06 -4.37 -5.98
N ALA A 213 0.19 -3.90 -6.12
CA ALA A 213 1.05 -4.31 -7.23
C ALA A 213 1.32 -5.82 -7.23
N LEU A 214 1.63 -6.39 -6.07
CA LEU A 214 1.87 -7.83 -5.93
C LEU A 214 0.65 -8.66 -6.29
N ALA A 215 -0.56 -8.18 -6.00
CA ALA A 215 -1.79 -8.90 -6.28
C ALA A 215 -2.19 -8.84 -7.76
N ILE A 216 -2.04 -7.68 -8.40
CA ILE A 216 -2.63 -7.40 -9.72
C ILE A 216 -1.64 -7.57 -10.87
N VAL A 217 -0.34 -7.31 -10.67
CA VAL A 217 0.63 -7.38 -11.77
C VAL A 217 0.98 -8.85 -12.05
N PRO A 218 0.64 -9.40 -13.22
CA PRO A 218 0.76 -10.84 -13.46
C PRO A 218 2.20 -11.28 -13.75
N HIS A 219 3.02 -10.38 -14.31
CA HIS A 219 4.35 -10.71 -14.79
C HIS A 219 5.45 -10.18 -13.85
N VAL A 220 6.31 -11.08 -13.36
CA VAL A 220 7.42 -10.75 -12.46
C VAL A 220 8.29 -9.59 -12.97
N ARG A 221 8.56 -9.55 -14.28
CA ARG A 221 9.36 -8.47 -14.90
C ARG A 221 8.65 -7.11 -14.84
N LEU A 222 7.35 -7.06 -15.14
CA LEU A 222 6.56 -5.82 -15.05
C LEU A 222 6.33 -5.39 -13.60
N LEU A 223 6.18 -6.36 -12.69
CA LEU A 223 6.10 -6.11 -11.26
C LEU A 223 7.40 -5.50 -10.74
N ALA A 224 8.55 -6.04 -11.14
CA ALA A 224 9.85 -5.49 -10.77
C ALA A 224 10.00 -4.04 -11.24
N VAL A 225 9.54 -3.71 -12.46
CA VAL A 225 9.52 -2.32 -12.95
C VAL A 225 8.59 -1.45 -12.12
N THR A 226 7.37 -1.92 -11.82
CA THR A 226 6.40 -1.20 -11.00
C THR A 226 6.96 -0.87 -9.61
N LEU A 227 7.56 -1.87 -8.96
CA LEU A 227 8.19 -1.70 -7.65
C LEU A 227 9.42 -0.79 -7.74
N PHE A 228 10.24 -0.91 -8.79
CA PHE A 228 11.40 -0.05 -9.01
C PHE A 228 10.98 1.42 -9.12
N VAL A 229 9.96 1.72 -9.92
CA VAL A 229 9.42 3.08 -10.08
C VAL A 229 8.97 3.63 -8.71
N LEU A 230 8.23 2.81 -7.94
CA LEU A 230 7.73 3.19 -6.61
C LEU A 230 8.85 3.43 -5.59
N VAL A 231 9.90 2.60 -5.54
CA VAL A 231 10.85 2.60 -4.41
C VAL A 231 12.15 3.29 -4.71
N ILE A 232 12.72 3.04 -5.89
CA ILE A 232 14.01 3.60 -6.30
C ILE A 232 13.77 4.86 -7.14
N GLY A 233 12.81 4.79 -8.07
CA GLY A 233 12.41 5.90 -8.91
C GLY A 233 11.95 7.12 -8.10
N ASP A 234 11.01 6.92 -7.16
CA ASP A 234 10.51 7.97 -6.26
C ASP A 234 11.65 8.62 -5.44
N SER A 235 12.51 7.79 -4.85
CA SER A 235 13.67 8.26 -4.09
C SER A 235 14.63 9.10 -4.94
N LEU A 236 14.88 8.68 -6.20
CA LEU A 236 15.69 9.46 -7.14
C LEU A 236 15.00 10.78 -7.53
N ALA A 237 13.67 10.79 -7.72
CA ALA A 237 12.92 12.02 -7.98
C ALA A 237 13.06 13.01 -6.82
N THR A 238 12.99 12.56 -5.57
CA THR A 238 13.18 13.42 -4.39
C THR A 238 14.61 13.92 -4.29
N ILE A 239 15.61 13.03 -4.36
CA ILE A 239 17.02 13.40 -4.20
C ILE A 239 17.45 14.37 -5.30
N VAL A 240 17.21 14.03 -6.57
CA VAL A 240 17.60 14.87 -7.70
C VAL A 240 16.73 16.12 -7.76
N GLY A 241 15.42 15.99 -7.56
CA GLY A 241 14.48 17.11 -7.64
C GLY A 241 14.68 18.17 -6.55
N THR A 242 15.28 17.82 -5.42
CA THR A 242 15.68 18.77 -4.35
C THR A 242 17.12 19.26 -4.48
N SER A 243 18.01 18.51 -5.14
CA SER A 243 19.43 18.86 -5.27
C SER A 243 19.74 19.68 -6.52
N VAL A 244 19.04 19.42 -7.63
CA VAL A 244 19.28 20.05 -8.93
C VAL A 244 18.27 21.19 -9.14
N LYS A 245 18.76 22.39 -9.40
CA LYS A 245 17.91 23.53 -9.74
C LYS A 245 17.35 23.35 -11.15
N SER A 246 16.04 23.16 -11.26
CA SER A 246 15.32 23.12 -12.54
C SER A 246 13.98 23.86 -12.45
N ALA A 247 13.34 24.07 -13.61
CA ALA A 247 11.97 24.57 -13.65
C ALA A 247 11.01 23.66 -12.86
N ARG A 248 9.97 24.27 -12.29
CA ARG A 248 8.85 23.57 -11.64
C ARG A 248 7.84 23.14 -12.69
N LEU A 249 7.22 21.97 -12.49
CA LEU A 249 6.20 21.48 -13.42
C LEU A 249 4.98 22.41 -13.44
N ILE A 250 4.39 22.61 -14.61
CA ILE A 250 3.27 23.55 -14.82
C ILE A 250 2.05 23.11 -14.02
N PHE A 251 1.72 21.82 -14.10
CA PHE A 251 0.59 21.22 -13.39
C PHE A 251 0.90 20.95 -11.91
N ASN A 252 2.17 20.78 -11.53
CA ASN A 252 2.57 20.58 -10.13
C ASN A 252 3.80 21.37 -9.67
N ARG A 253 3.56 22.57 -9.13
CA ARG A 253 4.63 23.49 -8.69
C ARG A 253 5.48 22.97 -7.53
N LYS A 254 5.04 21.94 -6.80
CA LYS A 254 5.85 21.26 -5.77
C LYS A 254 6.94 20.37 -6.37
N LYS A 255 6.71 19.83 -7.58
CA LYS A 255 7.61 18.90 -8.26
C LYS A 255 8.44 19.66 -9.30
N SER A 256 9.60 19.11 -9.66
CA SER A 256 10.57 19.75 -10.57
C SER A 256 10.78 18.90 -11.82
N VAL A 257 11.17 19.54 -12.92
CA VAL A 257 11.53 18.84 -14.17
C VAL A 257 12.70 17.88 -13.95
N ALA A 258 13.70 18.26 -13.15
CA ALA A 258 14.82 17.40 -12.81
C ALA A 258 14.36 16.15 -12.03
N GLY A 259 13.42 16.29 -11.09
CA GLY A 259 12.85 15.15 -10.36
C GLY A 259 12.11 14.20 -11.30
N PHE A 260 11.25 14.72 -12.19
CA PHE A 260 10.53 13.93 -13.20
C PHE A 260 11.49 13.15 -14.12
N LEU A 261 12.52 13.82 -14.65
CA LEU A 261 13.50 13.16 -15.51
C LEU A 261 14.31 12.12 -14.75
N ALA A 262 14.62 12.34 -13.47
CA ALA A 262 15.34 11.36 -12.67
C ALA A 262 14.56 10.06 -12.50
N ILE A 263 13.28 10.11 -12.11
CA ILE A 263 12.44 8.91 -12.03
C ILE A 263 12.21 8.28 -13.40
N PHE A 264 11.91 9.08 -14.43
CA PHE A 264 11.61 8.55 -15.76
C PHE A 264 12.81 7.86 -16.38
N LEU A 265 13.98 8.51 -16.45
CA LEU A 265 15.15 7.95 -17.14
C LEU A 265 15.71 6.72 -16.41
N SER A 266 15.79 6.77 -15.07
CA SER A 266 16.27 5.61 -14.29
C SER A 266 15.32 4.42 -14.43
N SER A 267 14.02 4.65 -14.30
CA SER A 267 13.01 3.60 -14.40
C SER A 267 12.82 3.09 -15.83
N ALA A 268 12.97 3.96 -16.83
CA ALA A 268 12.89 3.56 -18.24
C ALA A 268 14.09 2.71 -18.65
N LEU A 269 15.30 3.04 -18.16
CA LEU A 269 16.48 2.20 -18.40
C LEU A 269 16.32 0.83 -17.75
N PHE A 270 15.91 0.78 -16.47
CA PHE A 270 15.62 -0.48 -15.79
C PHE A 270 14.49 -1.25 -16.47
N GLY A 271 13.42 -0.55 -16.86
CA GLY A 271 12.26 -1.09 -17.55
C GLY A 271 12.59 -1.65 -18.92
N LEU A 272 13.43 -0.97 -19.70
CA LEU A 272 13.92 -1.44 -20.99
C LEU A 272 14.69 -2.75 -20.83
N PHE A 273 15.54 -2.86 -19.81
CA PHE A 273 16.30 -4.07 -19.54
C PHE A 273 15.41 -5.23 -19.03
N MET A 274 14.44 -4.96 -18.16
CA MET A 274 13.57 -5.98 -17.56
C MET A 274 12.47 -6.47 -18.49
N ALA A 275 11.81 -5.55 -19.21
CA ALA A 275 10.55 -5.80 -19.93
C ALA A 275 10.47 -5.13 -21.31
N GLY A 276 11.58 -4.59 -21.83
CA GLY A 276 11.60 -3.91 -23.12
C GLY A 276 10.75 -2.64 -23.11
N TRP A 277 10.07 -2.35 -24.23
CA TRP A 277 9.22 -1.17 -24.37
C TRP A 277 8.04 -1.13 -23.39
N HIS A 278 7.53 -2.29 -22.97
CA HIS A 278 6.49 -2.37 -21.94
C HIS A 278 6.97 -1.76 -20.61
N GLY A 279 8.24 -2.01 -20.24
CA GLY A 279 8.84 -1.41 -19.05
C GLY A 279 9.01 0.11 -19.17
N VAL A 280 9.33 0.61 -20.37
CA VAL A 280 9.41 2.07 -20.63
C VAL A 280 8.03 2.73 -20.52
N VAL A 281 6.98 2.07 -20.99
CA VAL A 281 5.59 2.57 -20.84
C VAL A 281 5.20 2.67 -19.36
N LEU A 282 5.52 1.65 -18.55
CA LEU A 282 5.27 1.70 -17.11
C LEU A 282 6.10 2.79 -16.40
N ALA A 283 7.36 2.96 -16.77
CA ALA A 283 8.22 4.02 -16.24
C ALA A 283 7.65 5.42 -16.56
N LEU A 284 7.18 5.63 -17.79
CA LEU A 284 6.53 6.89 -18.18
C LEU A 284 5.25 7.11 -17.37
N ALA A 285 4.36 6.11 -17.31
CA ALA A 285 3.11 6.22 -16.57
C ALA A 285 3.34 6.53 -15.09
N GLY A 286 4.22 5.79 -14.42
CA GLY A 286 4.53 6.02 -13.01
C GLY A 286 5.19 7.38 -12.76
N SER A 287 6.09 7.83 -13.64
CA SER A 287 6.70 9.18 -13.53
C SER A 287 5.70 10.32 -13.69
N LEU A 288 4.71 10.16 -14.57
CA LEU A 288 3.63 11.12 -14.75
C LEU A 288 2.71 11.17 -13.53
N VAL A 289 2.34 10.01 -13.00
CA VAL A 289 1.53 9.88 -11.79
C VAL A 289 2.24 10.48 -10.59
N GLU A 290 3.52 10.16 -10.39
CA GLU A 290 4.37 10.72 -9.34
C GLU A 290 4.40 12.26 -9.39
N SER A 291 4.53 12.79 -10.60
CA SER A 291 4.53 14.22 -10.83
C SER A 291 3.16 14.88 -10.59
N ALA A 292 2.07 14.16 -10.87
CA ALA A 292 0.70 14.65 -10.76
C ALA A 292 0.09 14.45 -9.36
N ALA A 293 0.61 13.51 -8.57
CA ALA A 293 0.08 13.12 -7.28
C ALA A 293 -0.01 14.29 -6.30
N ARG A 294 -1.16 14.37 -5.63
CA ARG A 294 -1.54 15.43 -4.68
C ARG A 294 -2.57 14.89 -3.71
N TYR A 295 -2.58 15.47 -2.51
CA TYR A 295 -3.66 15.28 -1.54
C TYR A 295 -5.05 15.34 -2.22
N PRO A 296 -5.96 14.38 -1.94
CA PRO A 296 -5.88 13.37 -0.88
C PRO A 296 -5.15 12.08 -1.24
N PHE A 297 -4.67 11.94 -2.47
CA PHE A 297 -4.04 10.70 -2.94
C PHE A 297 -2.51 10.77 -2.85
N ASP A 298 -1.91 9.72 -2.31
CA ASP A 298 -0.47 9.61 -2.11
C ASP A 298 0.19 8.92 -3.32
N ASP A 299 1.39 9.38 -3.69
CA ASP A 299 2.16 8.82 -4.80
C ASP A 299 2.48 7.34 -4.57
N ASN A 300 2.69 6.95 -3.31
CA ASN A 300 3.01 5.58 -2.93
C ASN A 300 1.91 4.55 -3.24
N TYR A 301 0.68 5.01 -3.48
CA TYR A 301 -0.43 4.15 -3.86
C TYR A 301 -0.84 4.33 -5.33
N LEU A 302 -0.85 5.57 -5.83
CA LEU A 302 -1.23 5.83 -7.20
C LEU A 302 -0.27 5.22 -8.21
N ILE A 303 1.04 5.24 -7.96
CA ILE A 303 2.04 4.67 -8.86
C ILE A 303 1.76 3.15 -9.05
N PRO A 304 1.69 2.33 -7.98
CA PRO A 304 1.33 0.92 -8.11
C PRO A 304 0.00 0.67 -8.79
N LEU A 305 -1.05 1.42 -8.43
CA LEU A 305 -2.38 1.25 -9.02
C LEU A 305 -2.34 1.49 -10.53
N THR A 306 -1.75 2.61 -10.98
CA THR A 306 -1.68 2.94 -12.40
C THR A 306 -0.81 1.95 -13.17
N CYS A 307 0.37 1.59 -12.65
CA CYS A 307 1.24 0.62 -13.29
C CYS A 307 0.57 -0.77 -13.35
N ALA A 308 -0.15 -1.17 -12.31
CA ALA A 308 -0.89 -2.43 -12.29
C ALA A 308 -1.99 -2.48 -13.36
N LEU A 309 -2.79 -1.42 -13.48
CA LEU A 309 -3.83 -1.32 -14.50
C LEU A 309 -3.26 -1.36 -15.92
N ILE A 310 -2.18 -0.61 -16.18
CA ILE A 310 -1.53 -0.60 -17.49
C ILE A 310 -0.88 -1.96 -17.79
N SER A 311 -0.23 -2.59 -16.80
CA SER A 311 0.45 -3.87 -17.00
C SER A 311 -0.49 -5.00 -17.42
N ASN A 312 -1.79 -4.91 -17.12
CA ASN A 312 -2.79 -5.88 -17.56
C ASN A 312 -3.25 -5.66 -19.01
N ALA A 313 -2.89 -4.53 -19.62
CA ALA A 313 -3.19 -4.19 -21.01
C ALA A 313 -1.98 -4.34 -21.95
N LEU A 314 -0.81 -4.74 -21.42
CA LEU A 314 0.45 -4.95 -22.15
C LEU A 314 0.75 -6.44 -22.28
#